data_AF-X0SRU7-F1
#
_entry.id   AF-X0SRU7-F1
#
_cell.length_a   1.000
_cell.length_b   1.000
_cell.length_c   1.000
_cell.angle_alpha   90.00
_cell.angle_beta   90.00
_cell.angle_gamma   90.00
#
_symmetry.space_group_name_H-M   'P 1'
#
loop_
_entity.id
_entity.type
_entity.pdbx_description
1 polymer ?
#
loop_
_entity_poly.entity_id
_entity_poly.type
_entity_poly.pdbx_seq_one_letter_code
_entity_poly.pdbx_strand_id
1 'polypeptide(L)'
;MPCIPHNVFLQLRPRSEECFEWQFGTGADTERVLVEEERSRSEGARVIEGLTIRHRDDAVERVEKRSTTLELLAASGPVEVSRQRIEAGHHFFLFASDEWSGFELVYVLEGALTVDCEDDAENDEEPVVLRSGDYIYHNGLPKKAYFRVAEEVELLLVSSAPSFDMARDRVQEMVAIAQSVEEKDAATEGHCDRLGRLAIRTGEQLGLLGQSLIDLSYAAYLHDIGKVQVP
;
A
#
# COMPACT_ATOMS: atom_id res chain seq x y z
N MET A 1 -30.35 14.03 -41.17
CA MET A 1 -31.28 12.98 -41.66
C MET A 1 -30.85 12.58 -43.06
N PRO A 2 -30.96 11.31 -43.47
CA PRO A 2 -30.59 10.04 -42.81
C PRO A 2 -29.65 9.22 -43.76
N CYS A 3 -29.07 8.05 -43.44
CA CYS A 3 -29.74 6.76 -43.35
C CYS A 3 -28.81 5.68 -42.75
N ILE A 4 -29.37 4.95 -41.79
CA ILE A 4 -28.99 3.63 -41.29
C ILE A 4 -29.39 2.56 -42.33
N PRO A 5 -28.74 1.38 -42.33
CA PRO A 5 -29.55 0.15 -42.28
C PRO A 5 -29.08 -0.87 -41.22
N HIS A 6 -30.05 -1.24 -40.38
CA HIS A 6 -30.37 -2.50 -39.71
C HIS A 6 -29.35 -3.66 -39.64
N ASN A 7 -29.08 -4.06 -38.38
CA ASN A 7 -29.15 -5.40 -37.79
C ASN A 7 -28.95 -6.64 -38.66
N VAL A 8 -27.89 -7.41 -38.34
CA VAL A 8 -27.93 -8.88 -38.36
C VAL A 8 -27.46 -9.41 -37.00
N PHE A 9 -28.36 -10.16 -36.40
CA PHE A 9 -28.25 -10.90 -35.14
C PHE A 9 -27.42 -12.17 -35.41
N LEU A 10 -26.30 -12.36 -34.70
CA LEU A 10 -25.61 -13.65 -34.64
C LEU A 10 -25.61 -14.12 -33.19
N GLN A 11 -26.60 -14.96 -32.88
CA GLN A 11 -26.65 -15.79 -31.69
C GLN A 11 -25.51 -16.81 -31.75
N LEU A 12 -24.56 -16.71 -30.83
CA LEU A 12 -23.74 -17.83 -30.41
C LEU A 12 -24.15 -18.20 -28.98
N ARG A 13 -24.82 -19.35 -28.85
CA ARG A 13 -25.10 -20.00 -27.56
C ARG A 13 -23.83 -20.66 -27.02
N PRO A 14 -23.54 -20.56 -25.72
CA PRO A 14 -22.91 -21.65 -24.98
C PRO A 14 -23.98 -22.54 -24.33
N ARG A 15 -23.68 -23.85 -24.28
CA ARG A 15 -24.44 -24.92 -23.61
C ARG A 15 -24.11 -24.96 -22.11
N SER A 16 -25.07 -25.50 -21.33
CA SER A 16 -25.02 -26.08 -19.96
C SER A 16 -24.53 -25.15 -18.85
N GLU A 17 -25.40 -24.58 -18.00
CA GLU A 17 -26.12 -25.22 -16.87
C GLU A 17 -25.21 -25.97 -15.89
N GLU A 18 -24.54 -25.21 -15.02
CA GLU A 18 -24.37 -25.53 -13.59
C GLU A 18 -24.46 -24.19 -12.82
N CYS A 19 -25.68 -23.79 -12.44
CA CYS A 19 -25.90 -22.73 -11.46
C CYS A 19 -25.52 -23.28 -10.08
N PHE A 20 -24.37 -22.85 -9.55
CA PHE A 20 -24.16 -22.88 -8.11
C PHE A 20 -25.08 -21.80 -7.49
N GLU A 21 -26.15 -22.25 -6.85
CA GLU A 21 -26.96 -21.45 -5.93
C GLU A 21 -26.05 -20.98 -4.78
N TRP A 22 -25.51 -19.78 -4.90
CA TRP A 22 -25.07 -19.04 -3.73
C TRP A 22 -26.34 -18.61 -2.99
N GLN A 23 -26.63 -19.24 -1.86
CA GLN A 23 -27.62 -18.75 -0.92
C GLN A 23 -27.16 -17.39 -0.42
N PHE A 24 -27.60 -16.32 -1.08
CA PHE A 24 -27.51 -14.98 -0.55
C PHE A 24 -28.34 -14.94 0.73
N GLY A 25 -27.67 -14.72 1.86
CA GLY A 25 -28.31 -14.31 3.10
C GLY A 25 -29.22 -13.13 2.82
N THR A 26 -30.36 -13.10 3.50
CA THR A 26 -31.36 -12.04 3.37
C THR A 26 -30.70 -10.66 3.49
N GLY A 27 -31.20 -9.62 2.81
CA GLY A 27 -30.63 -8.26 2.85
C GLY A 27 -30.40 -7.67 4.25
N ALA A 28 -30.98 -8.27 5.30
CA ALA A 28 -30.69 -7.99 6.70
C ALA A 28 -29.26 -8.36 7.15
N ASP A 29 -28.59 -9.34 6.53
CA ASP A 29 -27.21 -9.73 6.86
C ASP A 29 -26.19 -8.77 6.23
N THR A 30 -26.43 -8.30 5.01
CA THR A 30 -25.58 -7.28 4.36
C THR A 30 -25.69 -5.93 5.07
N GLU A 31 -26.90 -5.54 5.46
CA GLU A 31 -27.15 -4.32 6.22
C GLU A 31 -26.56 -4.40 7.65
N ARG A 32 -26.55 -5.58 8.28
CA ARG A 32 -25.88 -5.79 9.58
C ARG A 32 -24.36 -5.71 9.48
N VAL A 33 -23.74 -6.30 8.44
CA VAL A 33 -22.29 -6.20 8.22
C VAL A 33 -21.87 -4.76 7.97
N LEU A 34 -22.62 -4.01 7.15
CA LEU A 34 -22.35 -2.58 6.92
C LEU A 34 -22.52 -1.74 8.20
N VAL A 35 -23.55 -2.03 9.01
CA VAL A 35 -23.78 -1.35 10.30
C VAL A 35 -22.71 -1.72 11.34
N GLU A 36 -22.20 -2.94 11.36
CA GLU A 36 -21.11 -3.36 12.24
C GLU A 36 -19.74 -2.80 11.80
N GLU A 37 -19.48 -2.74 10.49
CA GLU A 37 -18.30 -2.06 9.92
C GLU A 37 -18.33 -0.54 10.18
N GLU A 38 -19.47 0.12 9.99
CA GLU A 38 -19.64 1.55 10.31
C GLU A 38 -19.47 1.82 11.81
N ARG A 39 -19.94 0.91 12.67
CA ARG A 39 -19.84 1.04 14.12
C ARG A 39 -18.42 0.79 14.64
N SER A 40 -17.70 -0.17 14.06
CA SER A 40 -16.26 -0.39 14.24
C SER A 40 -15.44 0.85 13.85
N ARG A 41 -15.75 1.45 12.70
CA ARG A 41 -15.12 2.70 12.20
C ARG A 41 -15.53 3.96 12.95
N SER A 42 -16.40 3.88 13.97
CA SER A 42 -16.87 5.02 14.76
C SER A 42 -16.25 5.12 16.15
N GLU A 43 -15.49 4.11 16.60
CA GLU A 43 -14.77 4.19 17.87
C GLU A 43 -13.75 5.33 17.84
N GLY A 44 -13.74 6.15 18.90
CA GLY A 44 -12.87 7.33 19.06
C GLY A 44 -13.38 8.64 18.43
N ALA A 45 -14.26 8.56 17.44
CA ALA A 45 -14.73 9.74 16.72
C ALA A 45 -15.86 10.50 17.44
N ARG A 46 -15.84 11.84 17.36
CA ARG A 46 -16.99 12.68 17.73
C ARG A 46 -17.84 12.95 16.49
N VAL A 47 -19.09 12.54 16.53
CA VAL A 47 -20.05 12.76 15.43
C VAL A 47 -21.02 13.91 15.78
N ILE A 48 -21.12 14.86 14.85
CA ILE A 48 -22.19 15.86 14.76
C ILE A 48 -22.93 15.54 13.45
N GLU A 49 -24.22 15.87 13.32
CA GLU A 49 -25.02 15.53 12.13
C GLU A 49 -24.27 15.81 10.81
N GLY A 50 -23.91 14.75 10.08
CA GLY A 50 -23.15 14.81 8.82
C GLY A 50 -21.65 15.13 8.92
N LEU A 51 -21.10 15.27 10.13
CA LEU A 51 -19.70 15.64 10.39
C LEU A 51 -19.04 14.68 11.39
N THR A 52 -17.96 14.04 10.95
CA THR A 52 -17.12 13.19 11.79
C THR A 52 -15.83 13.94 12.14
N ILE A 53 -15.55 14.09 13.44
CA ILE A 53 -14.33 14.71 13.95
C ILE A 53 -13.48 13.63 14.62
N ARG A 54 -12.26 13.43 14.11
CA ARG A 54 -11.24 12.54 14.67
C ARG A 54 -10.01 13.33 15.08
N HIS A 55 -9.32 12.88 16.12
CA HIS A 55 -8.04 13.46 16.57
C HIS A 55 -6.84 12.73 15.95
N ARG A 56 -5.63 13.27 16.13
CA ARG A 56 -4.40 12.76 15.47
C ARG A 56 -4.21 11.26 15.66
N ASP A 57 -4.47 10.75 16.86
CA ASP A 57 -4.18 9.36 17.24
C ASP A 57 -5.40 8.43 17.09
N ASP A 58 -6.44 8.93 16.43
CA ASP A 58 -7.72 8.26 16.25
C ASP A 58 -7.98 8.03 14.76
N ALA A 59 -7.11 7.24 14.15
CA ALA A 59 -7.29 6.77 12.77
C ALA A 59 -8.41 5.72 12.70
N VAL A 60 -9.09 5.62 11.54
CA VAL A 60 -10.11 4.60 11.29
C VAL A 60 -9.49 3.20 11.32
N GLU A 61 -8.30 3.07 10.75
CA GLU A 61 -7.51 1.85 10.77
C GLU A 61 -6.03 2.23 10.87
N ARG A 62 -5.24 1.44 11.59
CA ARG A 62 -3.80 1.64 11.74
C ARG A 62 -3.07 0.32 11.64
N VAL A 63 -2.04 0.29 10.80
CA VAL A 63 -1.08 -0.82 10.73
C VAL A 63 0.32 -0.24 10.86
N GLU A 64 1.14 -0.89 11.67
CA GLU A 64 2.52 -0.46 11.88
C GLU A 64 3.48 -1.63 11.84
N LYS A 65 4.64 -1.36 11.27
CA LYS A 65 5.89 -2.09 11.50
C LYS A 65 6.90 -1.09 12.05
N ARG A 66 8.03 -1.57 12.56
CA ARG A 66 9.07 -0.73 13.20
C ARG A 66 9.43 0.54 12.42
N SER A 67 9.52 0.45 11.10
CA SER A 67 9.95 1.55 10.23
C SER A 67 8.84 2.29 9.48
N THR A 68 7.58 1.83 9.57
CA THR A 68 6.49 2.38 8.76
C THR A 68 5.17 2.27 9.50
N THR A 69 4.47 3.39 9.60
CA THR A 69 3.08 3.45 10.06
C THR A 69 2.20 3.83 8.88
N LEU A 70 1.10 3.09 8.71
CA LEU A 70 0.02 3.36 7.76
C LEU A 70 -1.28 3.56 8.53
N GLU A 71 -1.99 4.64 8.23
CA GLU A 71 -3.24 5.00 8.90
C GLU A 71 -4.30 5.39 7.89
N LEU A 72 -5.46 4.74 7.91
CA LEU A 72 -6.63 5.21 7.19
C LEU A 72 -7.31 6.29 8.02
N LEU A 73 -7.42 7.50 7.48
CA LEU A 73 -8.06 8.63 8.18
C LEU A 73 -9.55 8.74 7.84
N ALA A 74 -9.90 8.48 6.58
CA ALA A 74 -11.28 8.47 6.10
C ALA A 74 -11.40 7.63 4.83
N ALA A 75 -12.56 7.02 4.63
CA ALA A 75 -12.93 6.40 3.36
C ALA A 75 -14.40 6.72 3.06
N SER A 76 -14.69 7.10 1.82
CA SER A 76 -16.06 7.36 1.37
C SER A 76 -16.20 7.02 -0.11
N GLY A 77 -16.97 5.96 -0.40
CA GLY A 77 -17.08 5.42 -1.75
C GLY A 77 -15.70 5.05 -2.30
N PRO A 78 -15.30 5.53 -3.48
CA PRO A 78 -14.00 5.21 -4.07
C PRO A 78 -12.85 6.04 -3.50
N VAL A 79 -13.11 7.03 -2.63
CA VAL A 79 -12.06 7.93 -2.12
C VAL A 79 -11.57 7.44 -0.76
N GLU A 80 -10.25 7.28 -0.66
CA GLU A 80 -9.53 6.99 0.56
C GLU A 80 -8.62 8.17 0.90
N VAL A 81 -8.53 8.49 2.18
CA VAL A 81 -7.56 9.44 2.73
C VAL A 81 -6.76 8.72 3.78
N SER A 82 -5.46 8.60 3.56
CA SER A 82 -4.56 7.90 4.47
C SER A 82 -3.36 8.76 4.83
N ARG A 83 -2.72 8.43 5.94
CA ARG A 83 -1.48 9.01 6.40
C ARG A 83 -0.43 7.92 6.51
N GLN A 84 0.78 8.23 6.04
CA GLN A 84 1.91 7.33 6.16
C GLN A 84 3.08 8.04 6.82
N ARG A 85 3.71 7.38 7.79
CA ARG A 85 4.99 7.81 8.37
C ARG A 85 6.05 6.77 8.05
N ILE A 86 7.22 7.22 7.59
CA ILE A 86 8.32 6.33 7.20
C ILE A 86 9.62 6.85 7.80
N GLU A 87 10.35 5.99 8.50
CA GLU A 87 11.66 6.32 9.06
C GLU A 87 12.73 6.50 7.97
N ALA A 88 13.73 7.35 8.25
CA ALA A 88 14.90 7.52 7.40
C ALA A 88 15.62 6.20 7.07
N GLY A 89 16.15 6.12 5.85
CA GLY A 89 16.90 4.97 5.34
C GLY A 89 16.04 3.83 4.80
N HIS A 90 14.74 4.08 4.56
CA HIS A 90 13.83 3.12 3.96
C HIS A 90 13.40 3.55 2.55
N HIS A 91 12.93 2.57 1.80
CA HIS A 91 12.38 2.75 0.47
C HIS A 91 10.92 2.31 0.42
N PHE A 92 10.15 2.98 -0.41
CA PHE A 92 8.80 2.57 -0.76
C PHE A 92 8.56 2.79 -2.25
N PHE A 93 7.44 2.31 -2.75
CA PHE A 93 7.06 2.48 -4.15
C PHE A 93 5.57 2.73 -4.27
N LEU A 94 5.18 3.34 -5.40
CA LEU A 94 3.79 3.39 -5.85
C LEU A 94 3.58 2.34 -6.94
N PHE A 95 2.38 1.77 -6.98
CA PHE A 95 2.05 0.65 -7.86
C PHE A 95 1.99 1.06 -9.34
N ALA A 96 2.33 0.12 -10.22
CA ALA A 96 2.09 0.26 -11.64
C ALA A 96 0.62 -0.02 -11.99
N SER A 97 0.17 0.49 -13.13
CA SER A 97 -1.23 0.40 -13.58
C SER A 97 -1.73 -1.01 -13.89
N ASP A 98 -0.82 -1.97 -14.10
CA ASP A 98 -1.12 -3.39 -14.24
C ASP A 98 -1.32 -4.11 -12.88
N GLU A 99 -0.82 -3.53 -11.78
CA GLU A 99 -1.13 -3.95 -10.41
C GLU A 99 -2.35 -3.21 -9.86
N TRP A 100 -2.40 -1.89 -10.04
CA TRP A 100 -3.52 -1.05 -9.63
C TRP A 100 -3.62 0.21 -10.48
N SER A 101 -4.81 0.42 -11.07
CA SER A 101 -5.12 1.58 -11.87
C SER A 101 -6.12 2.48 -11.15
N GLY A 102 -5.61 3.43 -10.37
CA GLY A 102 -6.39 4.46 -9.71
C GLY A 102 -5.71 5.82 -9.68
N PHE A 103 -6.46 6.81 -9.21
CA PHE A 103 -5.89 8.11 -8.87
C PHE A 103 -5.20 8.02 -7.51
N GLU A 104 -4.01 8.59 -7.40
CA GLU A 104 -3.29 8.77 -6.15
C GLU A 104 -2.63 10.13 -6.12
N LEU A 105 -2.81 10.86 -5.02
CA LEU A 105 -2.06 12.05 -4.68
C LEU A 105 -1.27 11.76 -3.40
N VAL A 106 0.02 12.09 -3.41
CA VAL A 106 0.90 12.03 -2.24
C VAL A 106 1.36 13.45 -1.93
N TYR A 107 1.07 13.91 -0.72
CA TYR A 107 1.45 15.23 -0.22
C TYR A 107 2.43 15.07 0.93
N VAL A 108 3.57 15.76 0.88
CA VAL A 108 4.58 15.70 1.94
C VAL A 108 4.19 16.69 3.04
N LEU A 109 3.75 16.18 4.18
CA LEU A 109 3.44 17.00 5.36
C LEU A 109 4.73 17.45 6.05
N GLU A 110 5.63 16.50 6.31
CA GLU A 110 6.90 16.73 7.02
C GLU A 110 8.02 15.88 6.41
N GLY A 111 9.27 16.35 6.54
CA GLY A 111 10.47 15.64 6.08
C GLY A 111 10.83 15.86 4.61
N ALA A 112 11.66 14.97 4.09
CA ALA A 112 12.09 14.94 2.70
C ALA A 112 12.33 13.52 2.18
N LEU A 113 11.97 13.30 0.92
CA LEU A 113 12.21 12.07 0.20
C LEU A 113 12.66 12.37 -1.24
N THR A 114 13.28 11.40 -1.90
CA THR A 114 13.66 11.51 -3.30
C THR A 114 12.94 10.49 -4.14
N VAL A 115 12.60 10.85 -5.37
CA VAL A 115 12.10 9.92 -6.39
C VAL A 115 13.14 9.77 -7.48
N ASP A 116 13.47 8.53 -7.80
CA ASP A 116 14.33 8.21 -8.95
C ASP A 116 13.42 8.13 -10.18
N CYS A 117 13.71 8.91 -11.23
CA CYS A 117 12.83 9.01 -12.40
C CYS A 117 12.91 7.79 -13.32
N GLU A 118 13.96 6.98 -13.21
CA GLU A 118 14.13 5.71 -13.94
C GLU A 118 14.87 4.66 -13.09
N ASP A 119 14.51 3.38 -13.26
CA ASP A 119 15.26 2.22 -12.75
C ASP A 119 16.49 1.92 -13.62
N ASP A 120 17.28 2.94 -13.95
CA ASP A 120 18.48 2.77 -14.78
C ASP A 120 19.70 3.31 -14.05
N ALA A 121 20.65 2.42 -13.75
CA ALA A 121 21.90 2.77 -13.10
C ALA A 121 22.82 3.60 -14.03
N GLU A 122 22.52 3.65 -15.34
CA GLU A 122 23.18 4.52 -16.31
C GLU A 122 22.49 5.89 -16.46
N ASN A 123 21.41 6.16 -15.70
CA ASN A 123 20.76 7.46 -15.73
C ASN A 123 21.59 8.50 -14.95
N ASP A 124 22.09 9.51 -15.68
CA ASP A 124 22.84 10.64 -15.13
C ASP A 124 21.93 11.71 -14.50
N GLU A 125 20.60 11.55 -14.55
CA GLU A 125 19.66 12.51 -13.95
C GLU A 125 19.68 12.44 -12.41
N GLU A 126 19.79 13.62 -11.79
CA GLU A 126 19.73 13.71 -10.33
C GLU A 126 18.32 13.36 -9.81
N PRO A 127 18.21 12.59 -8.71
CA PRO A 127 16.92 12.28 -8.09
C PRO A 127 16.15 13.54 -7.73
N VAL A 128 14.85 13.55 -8.01
CA VAL A 128 13.99 14.69 -7.67
C VAL A 128 13.70 14.66 -6.18
N VAL A 129 14.05 15.75 -5.48
CA VAL A 129 13.82 15.89 -4.04
C VAL A 129 12.45 16.52 -3.80
N LEU A 130 11.61 15.85 -3.01
CA LEU A 130 10.34 16.34 -2.50
C LEU A 130 10.49 16.69 -1.01
N ARG A 131 10.03 17.87 -0.62
CA ARG A 131 10.06 18.39 0.75
C ARG A 131 8.66 18.71 1.26
N SER A 132 8.54 18.99 2.55
CA SER A 132 7.29 19.49 3.15
C SER A 132 6.65 20.60 2.29
N GLY A 133 5.38 20.38 1.93
CA GLY A 133 4.60 21.25 1.05
C GLY A 133 4.54 20.81 -0.41
N ASP A 134 5.48 19.97 -0.85
CA ASP A 134 5.49 19.40 -2.20
C ASP A 134 4.49 18.25 -2.31
N TYR A 135 4.04 17.99 -3.53
CA TYR A 135 3.10 16.92 -3.82
C TYR A 135 3.31 16.34 -5.21
N ILE A 136 2.93 15.08 -5.35
CA ILE A 136 2.89 14.36 -6.62
C ILE A 136 1.51 13.72 -6.77
N TYR A 137 1.08 13.48 -7.99
CA TYR A 137 -0.12 12.70 -8.25
C TYR A 137 0.00 11.94 -9.56
N HIS A 138 -0.75 10.85 -9.68
CA HIS A 138 -0.87 10.10 -10.91
C HIS A 138 -2.29 9.53 -11.03
N ASN A 139 -2.58 8.98 -12.22
CA ASN A 139 -3.82 8.25 -12.49
C ASN A 139 -3.47 6.99 -13.28
N GLY A 140 -2.90 6.01 -12.57
CA GLY A 140 -2.17 4.87 -13.14
C GLY A 140 -0.75 5.23 -13.63
N LEU A 141 0.27 4.67 -12.98
CA LEU A 141 1.65 4.79 -13.44
C LEU A 141 1.96 3.70 -14.48
N PRO A 142 2.75 3.98 -15.53
CA PRO A 142 3.13 2.95 -16.50
C PRO A 142 4.08 1.89 -15.91
N LYS A 143 4.82 2.24 -14.85
CA LYS A 143 5.76 1.39 -14.09
C LYS A 143 5.75 1.85 -12.64
N LYS A 144 6.28 1.02 -11.73
CA LYS A 144 6.48 1.42 -10.33
C LYS A 144 7.38 2.65 -10.26
N ALA A 145 7.02 3.57 -9.37
CA ALA A 145 7.88 4.70 -9.00
C ALA A 145 8.47 4.42 -7.61
N TYR A 146 9.79 4.54 -7.47
CA TYR A 146 10.50 4.22 -6.24
C TYR A 146 10.98 5.48 -5.53
N PHE A 147 10.89 5.43 -4.21
CA PHE A 147 11.16 6.56 -3.35
C PHE A 147 12.16 6.18 -2.27
N ARG A 148 13.13 7.05 -2.02
CA ARG A 148 14.11 6.93 -0.93
C ARG A 148 13.80 7.99 0.14
N VAL A 149 13.72 7.54 1.39
CA VAL A 149 13.43 8.40 2.53
C VAL A 149 14.76 8.77 3.20
N ALA A 150 15.24 9.99 2.94
CA ALA A 150 16.52 10.47 3.49
C ALA A 150 16.39 10.95 4.94
N GLU A 151 15.27 11.60 5.24
CA GLU A 151 14.85 12.05 6.57
C GLU A 151 13.48 11.44 6.85
N GLU A 152 13.11 11.26 8.12
CA GLU A 152 11.77 10.76 8.43
C GLU A 152 10.70 11.63 7.76
N VAL A 153 9.72 10.99 7.11
CA VAL A 153 8.64 11.67 6.38
C VAL A 153 7.27 11.35 6.96
N GLU A 154 6.39 12.36 6.96
CA GLU A 154 4.94 12.21 7.17
C GLU A 154 4.24 12.61 5.87
N LEU A 155 3.44 11.70 5.32
CA LEU A 155 2.76 11.84 4.03
C LEU A 155 1.24 11.78 4.23
N LEU A 156 0.52 12.64 3.51
CA LEU A 156 -0.93 12.53 3.35
C LEU A 156 -1.22 12.00 1.95
N LEU A 157 -2.00 10.94 1.86
CA LEU A 157 -2.39 10.34 0.60
C LEU A 157 -3.89 10.50 0.39
N VAL A 158 -4.28 10.86 -0.84
CA VAL A 158 -5.67 10.83 -1.30
C VAL A 158 -5.73 9.92 -2.52
N SER A 159 -6.35 8.77 -2.36
CA SER A 159 -6.29 7.67 -3.32
C SER A 159 -7.66 7.14 -3.70
N SER A 160 -7.71 6.45 -4.83
CA SER A 160 -8.84 5.60 -5.15
C SER A 160 -8.73 4.28 -4.38
N ALA A 161 -9.84 3.73 -3.89
CA ALA A 161 -9.85 2.38 -3.36
C ALA A 161 -9.43 1.36 -4.45
N PRO A 162 -8.71 0.27 -4.09
CA PRO A 162 -8.34 -0.16 -2.74
C PRO A 162 -6.85 0.13 -2.40
N SER A 163 -6.33 1.33 -2.68
CA SER A 163 -4.89 1.63 -2.48
C SER A 163 -4.44 1.39 -1.03
N PHE A 164 -5.23 1.81 -0.03
CA PHE A 164 -4.89 1.61 1.37
C PHE A 164 -4.80 0.12 1.74
N ASP A 165 -5.78 -0.68 1.31
CA ASP A 165 -5.79 -2.13 1.57
C ASP A 165 -4.54 -2.80 0.96
N MET A 166 -4.17 -2.43 -0.25
CA MET A 166 -2.96 -2.96 -0.90
C MET A 166 -1.68 -2.59 -0.15
N ALA A 167 -1.56 -1.34 0.30
CA ALA A 167 -0.42 -0.89 1.09
C ALA A 167 -0.36 -1.59 2.46
N ARG A 168 -1.53 -1.77 3.10
CA ARG A 168 -1.69 -2.47 4.37
C ARG A 168 -1.25 -3.91 4.26
N ASP A 169 -1.80 -4.66 3.31
CA ASP A 169 -1.55 -6.10 3.16
C ASP A 169 -0.05 -6.36 2.97
N ARG A 170 0.65 -5.50 2.22
CA ARG A 170 2.11 -5.56 2.07
C ARG A 170 2.88 -5.35 3.38
N VAL A 171 2.44 -4.41 4.23
CA VAL A 171 3.07 -4.19 5.54
C VAL A 171 2.80 -5.37 6.48
N GLN A 172 1.58 -5.89 6.49
CA GLN A 172 1.20 -7.03 7.31
C GLN A 172 1.94 -8.31 6.91
N GLU A 173 2.08 -8.58 5.61
CA GLU A 173 2.86 -9.72 5.10
C GLU A 173 4.31 -9.64 5.59
N MET A 174 4.93 -8.46 5.50
CA MET A 174 6.30 -8.27 5.98
C MET A 174 6.44 -8.50 7.49
N VAL A 175 5.47 -8.03 8.29
CA VAL A 175 5.45 -8.24 9.74
C VAL A 175 5.29 -9.73 10.05
N ALA A 176 4.38 -10.43 9.36
CA ALA A 176 4.15 -11.86 9.57
C ALA A 176 5.40 -12.68 9.24
N ILE A 177 6.07 -12.37 8.13
CA ILE A 177 7.35 -13.00 7.76
C ILE A 177 8.39 -12.77 8.87
N ALA A 178 8.59 -11.52 9.29
CA ALA A 178 9.57 -11.17 10.31
C ALA A 178 9.32 -11.92 11.64
N GLN A 179 8.06 -11.96 12.08
CA GLN A 179 7.66 -12.68 13.30
C GLN A 179 7.93 -14.18 13.18
N SER A 180 7.59 -14.79 12.04
CA SER A 180 7.82 -16.23 11.84
C SER A 180 9.30 -16.63 11.90
N VAL A 181 10.20 -15.71 11.54
CA VAL A 181 11.65 -15.90 11.60
C VAL A 181 12.17 -15.65 13.02
N GLU A 182 11.73 -14.59 13.69
CA GLU A 182 12.19 -14.20 15.03
C GLU A 182 11.66 -15.12 16.15
N GLU A 183 10.48 -15.75 16.00
CA GLU A 183 9.89 -16.67 16.98
C GLU A 183 10.80 -17.88 17.31
N LYS A 184 11.64 -18.32 16.37
CA LYS A 184 12.58 -19.42 16.60
C LYS A 184 13.90 -19.00 17.24
N ASP A 185 14.20 -17.71 17.31
CA ASP A 185 15.45 -17.19 17.84
C ASP A 185 15.20 -16.04 18.81
N ALA A 186 14.85 -16.39 20.06
CA ALA A 186 14.50 -15.46 21.14
C ALA A 186 15.59 -14.40 21.46
N ALA A 187 16.79 -14.51 20.87
CA ALA A 187 17.86 -13.54 21.01
C ALA A 187 17.84 -12.41 19.95
N THR A 188 16.88 -12.40 19.01
CA THR A 188 16.97 -11.62 17.77
C THR A 188 15.88 -10.56 17.56
N GLU A 189 15.29 -10.01 18.63
CA GLU A 189 14.30 -8.93 18.49
C GLU A 189 14.84 -7.76 17.64
N GLY A 190 14.15 -7.48 16.52
CA GLY A 190 14.53 -6.43 15.58
C GLY A 190 15.79 -6.72 14.76
N HIS A 191 16.26 -7.98 14.71
CA HIS A 191 17.38 -8.38 13.87
C HIS A 191 17.04 -8.22 12.39
N CYS A 192 15.83 -8.64 11.97
CA CYS A 192 15.41 -8.53 10.57
C CYS A 192 15.41 -7.08 10.11
N ASP A 193 14.97 -6.15 10.97
CA ASP A 193 14.99 -4.71 10.69
C ASP A 193 16.42 -4.17 10.54
N ARG A 194 17.34 -4.52 11.47
CA ARG A 194 18.75 -4.10 11.38
C ARG A 194 19.44 -4.67 10.15
N LEU A 195 19.19 -5.93 9.83
CA LEU A 195 19.74 -6.60 8.65
C LEU A 195 19.21 -5.96 7.37
N GLY A 196 17.90 -5.69 7.30
CA GLY A 196 17.27 -4.99 6.19
C GLY A 196 17.89 -3.62 5.92
N ARG A 197 18.05 -2.80 6.97
CA ARG A 197 18.72 -1.48 6.84
C ARG A 197 20.15 -1.60 6.33
N LEU A 198 20.92 -2.56 6.82
CA LEU A 198 22.31 -2.77 6.39
C LEU A 198 22.37 -3.28 4.95
N ALA A 199 21.48 -4.19 4.56
CA ALA A 199 21.38 -4.72 3.22
C ALA A 199 21.06 -3.60 2.22
N ILE A 200 20.03 -2.79 2.49
CA ILE A 200 19.67 -1.63 1.66
C ILE A 200 20.87 -0.68 1.49
N ARG A 201 21.51 -0.25 2.59
CA ARG A 201 22.68 0.64 2.52
C ARG A 201 23.83 0.06 1.72
N THR A 202 24.05 -1.25 1.84
CA THR A 202 25.07 -1.95 1.04
C THR A 202 24.68 -1.96 -0.42
N GLY A 203 23.42 -2.24 -0.74
CA GLY A 203 22.88 -2.20 -2.10
C GLY A 203 23.03 -0.82 -2.74
N GLU A 204 22.69 0.24 -2.00
CA GLU A 204 22.86 1.63 -2.47
C GLU A 204 24.33 1.95 -2.78
N GLN A 205 25.26 1.54 -1.92
CA GLN A 205 26.70 1.71 -2.17
C GLN A 205 27.20 0.92 -3.39
N LEU A 206 26.50 -0.14 -3.76
CA LEU A 206 26.76 -0.93 -4.96
C LEU A 206 26.00 -0.42 -6.20
N GLY A 207 25.24 0.67 -6.07
CA GLY A 207 24.46 1.26 -7.17
C GLY A 207 23.15 0.52 -7.47
N LEU A 208 22.64 -0.31 -6.56
CA LEU A 208 21.31 -0.89 -6.70
C LEU A 208 20.24 0.19 -6.50
N LEU A 209 19.20 0.12 -7.32
CA LEU A 209 18.07 1.05 -7.34
C LEU A 209 16.74 0.28 -7.46
N GLY A 210 15.64 1.00 -7.24
CA GLY A 210 14.29 0.53 -7.55
C GLY A 210 13.92 -0.84 -6.99
N GLN A 211 13.40 -1.70 -7.86
CA GLN A 211 12.98 -3.07 -7.49
C GLN A 211 14.12 -3.87 -6.85
N SER A 212 15.38 -3.67 -7.27
CA SER A 212 16.50 -4.42 -6.72
C SER A 212 16.73 -4.13 -5.24
N LEU A 213 16.51 -2.88 -4.79
CA LEU A 213 16.57 -2.53 -3.36
C LEU A 213 15.38 -3.08 -2.59
N ILE A 214 14.19 -3.07 -3.19
CA ILE A 214 13.00 -3.69 -2.59
C ILE A 214 13.24 -5.19 -2.41
N ASP A 215 13.67 -5.90 -3.45
CA ASP A 215 13.96 -7.33 -3.40
C ASP A 215 15.05 -7.65 -2.37
N LEU A 216 16.09 -6.84 -2.29
CA LEU A 216 17.14 -7.00 -1.28
C LEU A 216 16.61 -6.81 0.14
N SER A 217 15.70 -5.85 0.34
CA SER A 217 15.01 -5.70 1.63
C SER A 217 14.19 -6.95 1.95
N TYR A 218 13.36 -7.44 1.02
CA TYR A 218 12.58 -8.67 1.23
C TYR A 218 13.48 -9.87 1.51
N ALA A 219 14.58 -10.03 0.78
CA ALA A 219 15.55 -11.10 0.99
C ALA A 219 16.19 -11.03 2.39
N ALA A 220 16.46 -9.83 2.91
CA ALA A 220 16.95 -9.67 4.28
C ALA A 220 15.92 -10.13 5.33
N TYR A 221 14.63 -9.81 5.14
CA TYR A 221 13.56 -10.32 6.01
C TYR A 221 13.37 -11.84 5.89
N LEU A 222 13.60 -12.41 4.71
CA LEU A 222 13.43 -13.83 4.42
C LEU A 222 14.67 -14.68 4.66
N HIS A 223 15.83 -14.11 5.00
CA HIS A 223 17.12 -14.80 4.94
C HIS A 223 17.16 -16.12 5.73
N ASP A 224 16.42 -16.19 6.83
CA ASP A 224 16.34 -17.34 7.74
C ASP A 224 15.00 -18.09 7.66
N ILE A 225 14.13 -17.78 6.69
CA ILE A 225 12.85 -18.49 6.52
C ILE A 225 13.05 -20.00 6.30
N GLY A 226 14.15 -20.40 5.64
CA GLY A 226 14.51 -21.80 5.42
C GLY A 226 14.84 -22.55 6.72
N LYS A 227 15.26 -21.87 7.79
CA LYS A 227 15.50 -22.48 9.11
C LYS A 227 14.20 -22.75 9.87
N VAL A 228 13.07 -22.20 9.41
CA VAL A 228 11.75 -22.35 10.06
C VAL A 228 11.17 -23.77 9.87
N GLN A 229 11.65 -24.57 8.91
CA GLN A 229 11.16 -25.94 8.68
C GLN A 229 12.20 -27.07 8.75
N VAL A 230 13.45 -26.80 9.14
CA VAL A 230 14.43 -27.89 9.34
C VAL A 230 14.22 -28.52 10.74
N PRO A 231 13.91 -29.84 10.82
CA PRO A 231 13.67 -30.54 12.08
C PRO A 231 14.93 -30.78 12.93
#